data_AF-A0A819JEC6-F1
#
_entry.id   AF-A0A819JEC6-F1
#
_cell.length_a   1.000
_cell.length_b   1.000
_cell.length_c   1.000
_cell.angle_alpha   90.00
_cell.angle_beta   90.00
_cell.angle_gamma   90.00
#
_symmetry.space_group_name_H-M   'P 1'
#
loop_
_entity.id
_entity.type
_entity.pdbx_description
1 polymer ?
#
loop_
_entity_poly.entity_id
_entity_poly.type
_entity_poly.pdbx_seq_one_letter_code
_entity_poly.pdbx_strand_id
1 'polypeptide(L)'
;MLTNIIFYSSIALSLISLSVQNLNKRTVLSGLGDLDYSFLRAPTSPAGHGGNRNLCHCNGASPQDVLTVTYQGSESQNLVLCMCPNAVTGASHMIDTMGKVPAPIRRYNKAMISATAGTCGGAGSSGDVSFYCSSNMHVSVFIHESAHSMDRGKSASREWHDAVARDSCVPDAYANSNYADNFAQVVVLWVHLVGKGRDKDLGGSQFSCMRNQLQKMAEYLPASSLKP
;
A
#
# COMPACT_ATOMS: atom_id res chain seq x y z
N MET A 1 33.53 -34.17 3.48
CA MET A 1 32.36 -33.75 2.68
C MET A 1 31.39 -33.03 3.61
N LEU A 2 31.49 -31.71 3.71
CA LEU A 2 30.54 -30.86 4.44
C LEU A 2 30.55 -29.48 3.78
N THR A 3 29.49 -29.16 3.04
CA THR A 3 29.14 -27.85 2.44
C THR A 3 27.74 -28.03 1.83
N ASN A 4 26.73 -27.16 1.93
CA ASN A 4 26.54 -25.84 2.52
C ASN A 4 25.05 -25.73 2.88
N ILE A 5 24.72 -25.31 4.10
CA ILE A 5 23.39 -24.79 4.45
C ILE A 5 23.52 -23.26 4.39
N ILE A 6 22.89 -22.63 3.41
CA ILE A 6 22.83 -21.16 3.32
C ILE A 6 21.74 -20.69 4.27
N PHE A 7 22.16 -20.03 5.35
CA PHE A 7 21.33 -19.14 6.15
C PHE A 7 21.17 -17.81 5.39
N TYR A 8 19.94 -17.36 5.13
CA TYR A 8 19.67 -15.95 4.87
C TYR A 8 19.14 -15.32 6.16
N SER A 9 20.03 -14.64 6.87
CA SER A 9 19.76 -13.83 8.05
C SER A 9 20.17 -12.40 7.76
N SER A 10 19.29 -11.47 8.14
CA SER A 10 19.58 -10.13 8.66
C SER A 10 20.28 -9.11 7.75
N ILE A 11 19.57 -7.99 7.59
CA ILE A 11 20.03 -6.61 7.82
C ILE A 11 21.56 -6.49 8.00
N ALA A 12 22.23 -5.87 7.04
CA ALA A 12 23.52 -5.23 7.25
C ALA A 12 23.46 -3.79 6.72
N LEU A 13 23.59 -2.86 7.67
CA LEU A 13 23.65 -1.42 7.51
C LEU A 13 24.69 -0.99 6.46
N SER A 14 24.29 -0.10 5.57
CA SER A 14 25.12 1.05 5.22
C SER A 14 24.74 2.21 6.16
N LEU A 15 25.75 2.87 6.70
CA LEU A 15 25.66 3.88 7.76
C LEU A 15 24.89 5.13 7.33
N ILE A 16 23.58 5.11 7.49
CA ILE A 16 22.80 6.20 8.10
C ILE A 16 21.92 5.51 9.13
N SER A 17 22.13 5.79 10.41
CA SER A 17 21.23 5.38 11.48
C SER A 17 19.90 6.13 11.33
N LEU A 18 19.07 5.73 10.35
CA LEU A 18 17.64 5.95 10.40
C LEU A 18 17.12 4.95 11.43
N SER A 19 17.15 5.36 12.70
CA SER A 19 16.34 4.77 13.74
C SER A 19 14.98 4.41 13.14
N VAL A 20 14.59 3.13 13.17
CA VAL A 20 13.18 2.76 12.98
C VAL A 20 12.46 3.40 14.16
N GLN A 21 11.96 4.63 13.97
CA GLN A 21 11.34 5.40 15.02
C GLN A 21 9.95 4.81 15.24
N ASN A 22 9.80 3.99 16.28
CA ASN A 22 8.48 3.69 16.80
C ASN A 22 7.87 5.01 17.28
N LEU A 23 6.73 5.39 16.71
CA LEU A 23 6.10 6.68 16.98
C LEU A 23 5.48 6.74 18.39
N ASN A 24 5.19 5.58 18.99
CA ASN A 24 4.63 5.41 20.34
C ASN A 24 3.39 6.27 20.61
N LYS A 25 2.44 6.28 19.67
CA LYS A 25 1.19 7.04 19.75
C LYS A 25 0.00 6.12 20.02
N ARG A 26 -1.01 6.66 20.71
CA ARG A 26 -2.29 5.99 20.91
C ARG A 26 -2.92 5.66 19.55
N THR A 27 -3.62 4.53 19.45
CA THR A 27 -4.35 4.14 18.25
C THR A 27 -5.82 4.55 18.33
N VAL A 28 -6.44 4.85 17.18
CA VAL A 28 -7.88 5.19 17.09
C VAL A 28 -8.71 3.96 16.70
N LEU A 29 -8.13 3.05 15.93
CA LEU A 29 -8.75 1.84 15.41
C LEU A 29 -8.02 0.59 15.95
N SER A 30 -8.75 -0.53 16.03
CA SER A 30 -8.20 -1.88 16.24
C SER A 30 -7.36 -2.34 15.04
N GLY A 31 -7.77 -1.94 13.83
CA GLY A 31 -7.05 -2.12 12.58
C GLY A 31 -7.88 -1.63 11.39
N LEU A 32 -7.25 -1.42 10.24
CA LEU A 32 -7.95 -0.90 9.05
C LEU A 32 -8.82 -1.93 8.32
N GLY A 33 -8.78 -3.20 8.72
CA GLY A 33 -9.71 -4.23 8.24
C GLY A 33 -11.17 -3.97 8.61
N ASP A 34 -11.41 -3.11 9.60
CA ASP A 34 -12.76 -2.75 10.09
C ASP A 34 -13.45 -1.67 9.23
N LEU A 35 -12.72 -1.05 8.31
CA LEU A 35 -13.24 0.03 7.49
C LEU A 35 -14.00 -0.51 6.28
N ASP A 36 -15.22 -0.01 6.08
CA ASP A 36 -16.04 -0.34 4.92
C ASP A 36 -15.58 0.40 3.66
N TYR A 37 -15.20 -0.36 2.62
CA TYR A 37 -14.81 0.13 1.29
C TYR A 37 -15.76 -0.34 0.18
N SER A 38 -16.98 -0.76 0.51
CA SER A 38 -17.98 -1.23 -0.46
C SER A 38 -18.36 -0.17 -1.51
N PHE A 39 -18.07 1.10 -1.25
CA PHE A 39 -18.24 2.20 -2.19
C PHE A 39 -17.23 2.20 -3.34
N LEU A 40 -16.07 1.54 -3.18
CA LEU A 40 -15.05 1.46 -4.22
C LEU A 40 -15.48 0.49 -5.32
N ARG A 41 -15.34 0.92 -6.58
CA ARG A 41 -15.65 0.12 -7.75
C ARG A 41 -14.41 -0.05 -8.61
N ALA A 42 -14.16 -1.28 -9.05
CA ALA A 42 -13.12 -1.54 -10.04
C ALA A 42 -13.60 -1.09 -11.42
N PRO A 43 -12.77 -0.40 -12.22
CA PRO A 43 -13.09 -0.12 -13.60
C PRO A 43 -12.92 -1.38 -14.46
N THR A 44 -13.35 -1.30 -15.72
CA THR A 44 -13.00 -2.30 -16.73
C THR A 44 -11.49 -2.42 -16.84
N SER A 45 -11.00 -3.65 -16.75
CA SER A 45 -9.57 -3.93 -16.58
C SER A 45 -9.12 -5.07 -17.50
N PRO A 46 -9.09 -4.88 -18.84
CA PRO A 46 -8.57 -5.90 -19.73
C PRO A 46 -7.13 -6.26 -19.35
N ALA A 47 -6.84 -7.56 -19.37
CA ALA A 47 -5.51 -8.10 -19.13
C ALA A 47 -5.09 -8.97 -20.31
N GLY A 48 -3.87 -8.78 -20.77
CA GLY A 48 -3.25 -9.61 -21.81
C GLY A 48 -1.94 -10.19 -21.34
N HIS A 49 -1.58 -11.38 -21.85
CA HIS A 49 -0.26 -11.96 -21.58
C HIS A 49 0.86 -11.09 -22.15
N GLY A 50 1.95 -11.00 -21.40
CA GLY A 50 3.10 -10.14 -21.70
C GLY A 50 3.24 -8.99 -20.69
N GLY A 51 4.40 -8.34 -20.67
CA GLY A 51 4.73 -7.28 -19.73
C GLY A 51 6.23 -7.27 -19.40
N ASN A 52 6.67 -6.26 -18.66
CA ASN A 52 8.07 -6.14 -18.27
C ASN A 52 8.43 -7.14 -17.17
N ARG A 53 9.00 -8.29 -17.57
CA ARG A 53 9.44 -9.36 -16.65
C ARG A 53 10.48 -8.91 -15.62
N ASN A 54 11.22 -7.83 -15.87
CA ASN A 54 12.23 -7.32 -14.93
C ASN A 54 11.61 -6.73 -13.66
N LEU A 55 10.29 -6.48 -13.65
CA LEU A 55 9.54 -6.05 -12.47
C LEU A 55 9.07 -7.23 -11.62
N CYS A 56 9.24 -8.47 -12.08
CA CYS A 56 8.78 -9.66 -11.38
C CYS A 56 9.89 -10.23 -10.50
N HIS A 57 9.58 -10.42 -9.21
CA HIS A 57 10.51 -10.99 -8.24
C HIS A 57 9.83 -12.13 -7.46
N CYS A 58 10.06 -13.37 -7.89
CA CYS A 58 9.43 -14.57 -7.32
C CYS A 58 10.40 -15.40 -6.47
N ASN A 59 11.10 -14.75 -5.55
CA ASN A 59 12.03 -15.39 -4.61
C ASN A 59 13.00 -16.39 -5.26
N GLY A 60 13.69 -15.96 -6.32
CA GLY A 60 14.66 -16.78 -7.07
C GLY A 60 14.05 -17.67 -8.17
N ALA A 61 12.72 -17.74 -8.29
CA ALA A 61 12.05 -18.38 -9.42
C ALA A 61 11.67 -17.38 -10.52
N SER A 62 11.46 -17.90 -11.73
CA SER A 62 10.81 -17.15 -12.81
C SER A 62 9.29 -17.06 -12.57
N PRO A 63 8.62 -15.95 -12.97
CA PRO A 63 7.17 -15.89 -12.92
C PRO A 63 6.56 -16.93 -13.87
N GLN A 64 5.50 -17.60 -13.40
CA GLN A 64 4.72 -18.56 -14.19
C GLN A 64 3.95 -17.84 -15.30
N ASP A 65 3.43 -16.64 -15.00
CA ASP A 65 2.76 -15.79 -15.97
C ASP A 65 3.03 -14.31 -15.67
N VAL A 66 2.97 -13.48 -16.70
CA VAL A 66 3.11 -12.03 -16.60
C VAL A 66 2.05 -11.40 -17.48
N LEU A 67 1.19 -10.59 -16.86
CA LEU A 67 0.08 -9.91 -17.52
C LEU A 67 0.33 -8.41 -17.53
N THR A 68 -0.09 -7.76 -18.61
CA THR A 68 -0.25 -6.30 -18.64
C THR A 68 -1.73 -6.02 -18.46
N VAL A 69 -2.06 -5.31 -17.39
CA VAL A 69 -3.42 -4.95 -17.00
C VAL A 69 -3.63 -3.48 -17.30
N THR A 70 -4.65 -3.15 -18.06
CA THR A 70 -5.03 -1.76 -18.36
C THR A 70 -6.26 -1.38 -17.56
N TYR A 71 -6.12 -0.53 -16.55
CA TYR A 71 -7.26 0.04 -15.83
C TYR A 71 -7.80 1.24 -16.60
N GLN A 72 -9.02 1.12 -17.11
CA GLN A 72 -9.68 2.19 -17.86
C GLN A 72 -10.24 3.28 -16.93
N GLY A 73 -10.27 4.53 -17.39
CA GLY A 73 -10.72 5.69 -16.62
C GLY A 73 -10.49 6.99 -17.38
N SER A 74 -10.56 8.12 -16.68
CA SER A 74 -10.20 9.43 -17.23
C SER A 74 -8.74 9.46 -17.73
N GLU A 75 -7.86 8.73 -17.05
CA GLU A 75 -6.52 8.38 -17.51
C GLU A 75 -6.36 6.87 -17.47
N SER A 76 -6.07 6.24 -18.61
CA SER A 76 -5.81 4.81 -18.67
C SER A 76 -4.44 4.51 -18.06
N GLN A 77 -4.38 3.51 -17.18
CA GLN A 77 -3.16 3.10 -16.51
C GLN A 77 -2.81 1.66 -16.84
N ASN A 78 -1.56 1.42 -17.25
CA ASN A 78 -1.02 0.08 -17.40
C ASN A 78 -0.22 -0.34 -16.16
N LEU A 79 -0.42 -1.57 -15.71
CA LEU A 79 0.28 -2.16 -14.58
C LEU A 79 0.66 -3.60 -14.92
N VAL A 80 1.88 -4.02 -14.51
CA VAL A 80 2.33 -5.40 -14.72
C VAL A 80 1.87 -6.27 -13.55
N LEU A 81 1.13 -7.33 -13.81
CA LEU A 81 0.82 -8.37 -12.83
C LEU A 81 1.75 -9.57 -13.06
N CYS A 82 2.56 -9.88 -12.06
CA CYS A 82 3.40 -11.09 -12.05
C CYS A 82 2.75 -12.18 -11.22
N MET A 83 2.57 -13.36 -11.83
CA MET A 83 2.08 -14.55 -11.15
C MET A 83 3.28 -15.45 -10.84
N CYS A 84 3.68 -15.53 -9.58
CA CYS A 84 4.74 -16.44 -9.17
C CYS A 84 4.26 -17.90 -9.18
N PRO A 85 5.18 -18.88 -9.26
CA PRO A 85 4.81 -20.29 -9.12
C PRO A 85 4.03 -20.52 -7.82
N ASN A 86 2.92 -21.26 -7.88
CA ASN A 86 2.02 -21.48 -6.74
C ASN A 86 1.58 -20.16 -6.06
N ALA A 87 1.22 -19.17 -6.89
CA ALA A 87 0.71 -17.87 -6.45
C ALA A 87 -0.44 -18.03 -5.43
N VAL A 88 -0.36 -17.28 -4.32
CA VAL A 88 -1.36 -17.31 -3.24
C VAL A 88 -2.73 -16.77 -3.62
N THR A 89 -2.77 -15.89 -4.62
CA THR A 89 -3.98 -15.17 -5.04
C THR A 89 -4.10 -15.24 -6.54
N GLY A 90 -5.27 -15.63 -7.05
CA GLY A 90 -5.54 -15.69 -8.48
C GLY A 90 -5.49 -14.31 -9.17
N ALA A 91 -5.17 -14.30 -10.46
CA ALA A 91 -5.03 -13.07 -11.24
C ALA A 91 -6.29 -12.19 -11.24
N SER A 92 -7.48 -12.78 -11.37
CA SER A 92 -8.75 -12.02 -11.33
C SER A 92 -8.91 -11.26 -10.01
N HIS A 93 -8.67 -11.91 -8.87
CA HIS A 93 -8.76 -11.23 -7.57
C HIS A 93 -7.72 -10.10 -7.45
N MET A 94 -6.48 -10.32 -7.90
CA MET A 94 -5.45 -9.27 -7.92
C MET A 94 -5.90 -8.06 -8.76
N ILE A 95 -6.39 -8.34 -9.98
CA ILE A 95 -6.85 -7.31 -10.91
C ILE A 95 -8.02 -6.53 -10.33
N ASP A 96 -9.04 -7.22 -9.83
CA ASP A 96 -10.26 -6.62 -9.32
C ASP A 96 -10.01 -5.81 -8.04
N THR A 97 -9.19 -6.33 -7.12
CA THR A 97 -8.90 -5.63 -5.86
C THR A 97 -8.00 -4.42 -6.10
N MET A 98 -6.95 -4.54 -6.93
CA MET A 98 -6.16 -3.39 -7.35
C MET A 98 -7.00 -2.39 -8.17
N GLY A 99 -8.00 -2.87 -8.92
CA GLY A 99 -8.97 -2.05 -9.63
C GLY A 99 -9.75 -1.09 -8.72
N LYS A 100 -10.01 -1.50 -7.49
CA LYS A 100 -10.70 -0.68 -6.47
C LYS A 100 -9.80 0.40 -5.86
N VAL A 101 -8.48 0.29 -5.97
CA VAL A 101 -7.57 1.34 -5.49
C VAL A 101 -7.81 2.61 -6.31
N PRO A 102 -8.09 3.77 -5.68
CA PRO A 102 -8.32 5.03 -6.40
C PRO A 102 -7.18 5.36 -7.36
N ALA A 103 -7.53 5.81 -8.57
CA ALA A 103 -6.57 6.09 -9.64
C ALA A 103 -5.41 7.04 -9.23
N PRO A 104 -5.63 8.12 -8.46
CA PRO A 104 -4.53 8.99 -8.02
C PRO A 104 -3.49 8.27 -7.15
N ILE A 105 -3.85 7.17 -6.49
CA ILE A 105 -2.94 6.36 -5.66
C ILE A 105 -2.33 5.26 -6.53
N ARG A 106 -3.19 4.49 -7.21
CA ARG A 106 -2.78 3.34 -8.02
C ARG A 106 -1.77 3.70 -9.10
N ARG A 107 -1.88 4.89 -9.70
CA ARG A 107 -1.03 5.35 -10.83
C ARG A 107 0.47 5.35 -10.56
N TYR A 108 0.87 5.29 -9.29
CA TYR A 108 2.27 5.22 -8.91
C TYR A 108 2.86 3.81 -8.95
N ASN A 109 2.01 2.77 -8.93
CA ASN A 109 2.45 1.38 -9.03
C ASN A 109 2.81 1.02 -10.48
N LYS A 110 3.98 0.38 -10.64
CA LYS A 110 4.45 -0.19 -11.90
C LYS A 110 4.10 -1.67 -12.03
N ALA A 111 4.13 -2.39 -10.92
CA ALA A 111 3.78 -3.81 -10.89
C ALA A 111 3.13 -4.24 -9.58
N MET A 112 2.44 -5.38 -9.65
CA MET A 112 1.97 -6.14 -8.51
C MET A 112 2.32 -7.60 -8.69
N ILE A 113 2.68 -8.26 -7.59
CA ILE A 113 3.15 -9.64 -7.60
C ILE A 113 2.24 -10.46 -6.71
N SER A 114 1.62 -11.50 -7.27
CA SER A 114 1.06 -12.57 -6.45
C SER A 114 2.18 -13.54 -6.12
N ALA A 115 2.64 -13.48 -4.87
CA ALA A 115 3.81 -14.22 -4.41
C ALA A 115 3.49 -15.71 -4.22
N THR A 116 4.54 -16.53 -4.18
CA THR A 116 4.43 -17.95 -3.87
C THR A 116 3.96 -18.14 -2.42
N ALA A 117 3.10 -19.12 -2.18
CA ALA A 117 2.66 -19.44 -0.82
C ALA A 117 3.82 -19.70 0.14
N GLY A 118 3.77 -19.08 1.32
CA GLY A 118 4.77 -19.24 2.37
C GLY A 118 6.07 -18.44 2.19
N THR A 119 6.19 -17.58 1.16
CA THR A 119 7.41 -16.77 0.97
C THR A 119 7.42 -15.45 1.73
N CYS A 120 6.28 -14.95 2.21
CA CYS A 120 6.22 -13.83 3.15
C CYS A 120 4.93 -13.85 4.00
N GLY A 121 4.92 -13.14 5.14
CA GLY A 121 3.84 -13.21 6.14
C GLY A 121 2.64 -12.29 5.87
N GLY A 122 2.64 -11.52 4.78
CA GLY A 122 1.61 -10.52 4.51
C GLY A 122 1.80 -9.88 3.14
N ALA A 123 1.79 -8.55 3.09
CA ALA A 123 2.10 -7.78 1.90
C ALA A 123 3.33 -6.91 2.15
N GLY A 124 3.87 -6.35 1.08
CA GLY A 124 4.95 -5.39 1.16
C GLY A 124 5.21 -4.75 -0.18
N SER A 125 6.12 -3.78 -0.20
CA SER A 125 6.49 -3.06 -1.42
C SER A 125 7.99 -2.84 -1.49
N SER A 126 8.50 -2.75 -2.72
CA SER A 126 9.88 -2.39 -3.01
C SER A 126 9.90 -1.47 -4.22
N GLY A 127 10.19 -0.20 -3.98
CA GLY A 127 9.99 0.85 -4.98
C GLY A 127 8.51 0.92 -5.39
N ASP A 128 8.25 0.97 -6.70
CA ASP A 128 6.89 1.06 -7.26
C ASP A 128 6.24 -0.33 -7.50
N VAL A 129 6.69 -1.38 -6.80
CA VAL A 129 6.24 -2.77 -6.96
C VAL A 129 5.70 -3.31 -5.65
N SER A 130 4.46 -3.79 -5.67
CA SER A 130 3.79 -4.38 -4.49
C SER A 130 3.76 -5.92 -4.56
N PHE A 131 3.87 -6.57 -3.41
CA PHE A 131 3.91 -8.01 -3.24
C PHE A 131 2.79 -8.45 -2.30
N TYR A 132 2.06 -9.50 -2.68
CA TYR A 132 0.95 -10.02 -1.91
C TYR A 132 1.16 -11.51 -1.65
N CYS A 133 1.37 -11.89 -0.39
CA CYS A 133 1.72 -13.25 0.03
C CYS A 133 0.62 -13.95 0.83
N SER A 134 -0.59 -13.41 0.86
CA SER A 134 -1.76 -14.10 1.42
C SER A 134 -2.94 -14.04 0.46
N SER A 135 -3.75 -15.11 0.48
CA SER A 135 -4.98 -15.19 -0.29
C SER A 135 -6.02 -14.20 0.24
N ASN A 136 -6.81 -13.60 -0.66
CA ASN A 136 -7.99 -12.79 -0.33
C ASN A 136 -7.68 -11.57 0.56
N MET A 137 -6.55 -10.92 0.34
CA MET A 137 -6.21 -9.68 1.03
C MET A 137 -7.25 -8.59 0.76
N HIS A 138 -7.61 -7.88 1.83
CA HIS A 138 -8.59 -6.81 1.76
C HIS A 138 -8.09 -5.62 0.93
N VAL A 139 -9.00 -4.86 0.32
CA VAL A 139 -8.65 -3.69 -0.52
C VAL A 139 -7.83 -2.64 0.24
N SER A 140 -7.99 -2.54 1.57
CA SER A 140 -7.17 -1.66 2.41
C SER A 140 -5.67 -1.99 2.31
N VAL A 141 -5.31 -3.27 2.17
CA VAL A 141 -3.91 -3.70 1.99
C VAL A 141 -3.40 -3.24 0.62
N PHE A 142 -4.22 -3.33 -0.43
CA PHE A 142 -3.82 -2.83 -1.75
C PHE A 142 -3.66 -1.31 -1.76
N ILE A 143 -4.53 -0.57 -1.08
CA ILE A 143 -4.39 0.88 -0.91
C ILE A 143 -3.10 1.20 -0.14
N HIS A 144 -2.81 0.44 0.93
CA HIS A 144 -1.60 0.59 1.73
C HIS A 144 -0.33 0.41 0.88
N GLU A 145 -0.21 -0.72 0.16
CA GLU A 145 0.98 -0.98 -0.65
C GLU A 145 1.11 0.01 -1.82
N SER A 146 0.00 0.49 -2.39
CA SER A 146 0.05 1.54 -3.39
C SER A 146 0.40 2.91 -2.82
N ALA A 147 0.09 3.16 -1.55
CA ALA A 147 0.47 4.40 -0.87
C ALA A 147 1.99 4.52 -0.71
N HIS A 148 2.71 3.41 -0.52
CA HIS A 148 4.18 3.42 -0.54
C HIS A 148 4.76 3.89 -1.88
N SER A 149 4.16 3.50 -3.02
CA SER A 149 4.56 4.03 -4.34
C SER A 149 4.22 5.53 -4.49
N MET A 150 3.07 5.95 -3.96
CA MET A 150 2.61 7.34 -3.98
C MET A 150 3.46 8.27 -3.09
N ASP A 151 4.09 7.72 -2.06
CA ASP A 151 4.85 8.44 -1.04
C ASP A 151 5.84 9.43 -1.69
N ARG A 152 6.74 8.94 -2.56
CA ARG A 152 7.73 9.79 -3.27
C ARG A 152 8.52 10.72 -2.32
N GLY A 153 8.81 10.24 -1.10
CA GLY A 153 9.56 10.98 -0.08
C GLY A 153 8.71 11.91 0.81
N LYS A 154 7.38 11.91 0.69
CA LYS A 154 6.50 12.68 1.58
C LYS A 154 6.61 12.20 3.03
N SER A 155 6.66 10.90 3.27
CA SER A 155 6.75 10.29 4.59
C SER A 155 8.06 10.63 5.29
N ALA A 156 9.13 10.87 4.54
CA ALA A 156 10.44 11.30 5.05
C ALA A 156 10.58 12.83 5.15
N SER A 157 9.57 13.57 4.72
CA SER A 157 9.60 15.04 4.73
C SER A 157 9.43 15.60 6.14
N ARG A 158 9.98 16.80 6.36
CA ARG A 158 9.81 17.51 7.64
C ARG A 158 8.35 17.83 7.88
N GLU A 159 7.61 18.19 6.83
CA GLU A 159 6.21 18.54 6.88
C GLU A 159 5.35 17.38 7.41
N TRP A 160 5.64 16.15 6.98
CA TRP A 160 4.97 14.95 7.48
C TRP A 160 5.37 14.64 8.92
N HIS A 161 6.67 14.63 9.22
CA HIS A 161 7.16 14.36 10.58
C HIS A 161 6.58 15.35 11.61
N ASP A 162 6.53 16.64 11.27
CA ASP A 162 5.98 17.68 12.12
C ASP A 162 4.47 17.51 12.33
N ALA A 163 3.73 17.06 11.30
CA ALA A 163 2.31 16.76 11.42
C ALA A 163 2.06 15.58 12.37
N VAL A 164 2.82 14.49 12.20
CA VAL A 164 2.79 13.33 13.09
C VAL A 164 3.16 13.72 14.51
N ALA A 165 4.20 14.53 14.71
CA ALA A 165 4.66 14.97 16.03
C ALA A 165 3.60 15.81 16.78
N ARG A 166 2.83 16.64 16.07
CA ARG A 166 1.75 17.47 16.64
C ARG A 166 0.49 16.69 17.03
N ASP A 167 0.34 15.49 16.52
CA ASP A 167 -0.80 14.62 16.81
C ASP A 167 -0.53 13.70 17.99
N SER A 168 -1.55 13.42 18.79
CA SER A 168 -1.44 12.52 19.96
C SER A 168 -1.81 11.07 19.63
N CYS A 169 -2.30 10.80 18.42
CA CYS A 169 -2.71 9.48 17.99
C CYS A 169 -2.34 9.18 16.53
N VAL A 170 -2.46 7.91 16.14
CA VAL A 170 -2.29 7.37 14.78
C VAL A 170 -3.48 6.47 14.45
N PRO A 171 -3.71 6.11 13.16
CA PRO A 171 -4.86 5.29 12.77
C PRO A 171 -4.96 3.98 13.56
N ASP A 172 -3.91 3.17 13.54
CA ASP A 172 -3.85 1.86 14.19
C ASP A 172 -2.43 1.53 14.70
N ALA A 173 -2.25 0.34 15.27
CA ALA A 173 -0.98 -0.06 15.86
C ALA A 173 0.14 -0.16 14.83
N TYR A 174 -0.17 -0.57 13.60
CA TYR A 174 0.82 -0.72 12.54
C TYR A 174 1.35 0.63 12.06
N ALA A 175 0.54 1.68 12.11
CA ALA A 175 0.96 3.05 11.83
C ALA A 175 2.04 3.58 12.80
N ASN A 176 2.34 2.90 13.92
CA ASN A 176 3.44 3.27 14.81
C ASN A 176 4.80 2.72 14.38
N SER A 177 4.86 1.82 13.39
CA SER A 177 6.09 1.11 13.03
C SER A 177 7.19 2.07 12.55
N ASN A 178 6.84 3.03 11.69
CA ASN A 178 7.69 4.12 11.22
C ASN A 178 6.83 5.16 10.46
N TYR A 179 7.45 6.26 9.98
CA TYR A 179 6.73 7.30 9.23
C TYR A 179 6.18 6.85 7.88
N ALA A 180 6.81 5.89 7.19
CA ALA A 180 6.33 5.38 5.91
C ALA A 180 5.07 4.52 6.08
N ASP A 181 5.05 3.62 7.07
CA ASP A 181 3.87 2.84 7.44
C ASP A 181 2.77 3.77 7.98
N ASN A 182 3.13 4.78 8.79
CA ASN A 182 2.20 5.79 9.23
C ASN A 182 1.53 6.50 8.04
N PHE A 183 2.32 6.96 7.07
CA PHE A 183 1.83 7.60 5.85
C PHE A 183 0.85 6.68 5.11
N ALA A 184 1.24 5.43 4.85
CA ALA A 184 0.40 4.46 4.14
C ALA A 184 -0.93 4.19 4.90
N GLN A 185 -0.89 4.04 6.22
CA GLN A 185 -2.09 3.87 7.04
C GLN A 185 -3.00 5.10 7.05
N VAL A 186 -2.43 6.30 7.03
CA VAL A 186 -3.22 7.54 6.94
C VAL A 186 -3.88 7.67 5.56
N VAL A 187 -3.22 7.24 4.47
CA VAL A 187 -3.85 7.17 3.13
C VAL A 187 -5.08 6.26 3.14
N VAL A 188 -4.95 5.06 3.72
CA VAL A 188 -6.04 4.08 3.81
C VAL A 188 -7.23 4.64 4.57
N LEU A 189 -7.00 5.28 5.73
CA LEU A 189 -8.04 5.96 6.49
C LEU A 189 -8.66 7.12 5.70
N TRP A 190 -7.83 7.93 5.02
CA TRP A 190 -8.30 9.08 4.25
C TRP A 190 -9.22 8.67 3.09
N VAL A 191 -8.87 7.62 2.34
CA VAL A 191 -9.74 7.07 1.28
C VAL A 191 -11.11 6.67 1.85
N HIS A 192 -11.14 6.04 3.01
CA HIS A 192 -12.39 5.68 3.68
C HIS A 192 -13.20 6.93 4.06
N LEU A 193 -12.58 7.91 4.73
CA LEU A 193 -13.26 9.14 5.14
C LEU A 193 -13.86 9.88 3.95
N VAL A 194 -13.10 10.05 2.87
CA VAL A 194 -13.59 10.72 1.64
C VAL A 194 -14.75 9.94 1.01
N GLY A 195 -14.63 8.62 0.89
CA GLY A 195 -15.66 7.76 0.31
C GLY A 195 -16.98 7.76 1.09
N LYS A 196 -16.92 7.97 2.41
CA LYS A 196 -18.10 8.12 3.26
C LYS A 196 -18.59 9.57 3.37
N GLY A 197 -18.03 10.50 2.59
CA GLY A 197 -18.40 11.93 2.62
C GLY A 197 -17.99 12.66 3.90
N ARG A 198 -16.98 12.15 4.61
CA ARG A 198 -16.45 12.67 5.88
C ARG A 198 -15.12 13.41 5.70
N ASP A 199 -14.81 13.84 4.47
CA ASP A 199 -13.60 14.62 4.13
C ASP A 199 -13.55 15.98 4.85
N LYS A 200 -14.69 16.52 5.27
CA LYS A 200 -14.79 17.75 6.06
C LYS A 200 -14.72 17.52 7.57
N ASP A 201 -14.80 16.26 8.02
CA ASP A 201 -14.83 15.87 9.43
C ASP A 201 -13.42 15.59 9.98
N LEU A 202 -12.41 16.30 9.45
CA LEU A 202 -11.00 16.20 9.89
C LEU A 202 -10.78 16.53 11.37
N GLY A 203 -11.81 17.05 12.05
CA GLY A 203 -11.83 17.39 13.46
C GLY A 203 -12.96 16.72 14.26
N GLY A 204 -13.67 15.74 13.69
CA GLY A 204 -14.67 14.97 14.43
C GLY A 204 -14.06 14.35 15.69
N SER A 205 -14.85 14.16 16.75
CA SER A 205 -14.35 13.77 18.07
C SER A 205 -13.44 12.53 18.05
N GLN A 206 -13.71 11.59 17.13
CA GLN A 206 -12.92 10.36 16.96
C GLN A 206 -11.52 10.59 16.38
N PHE A 207 -11.34 11.49 15.41
CA PHE A 207 -10.07 11.67 14.67
C PHE A 207 -9.35 12.99 14.98
N SER A 208 -9.92 13.82 15.85
CA SER A 208 -9.36 15.12 16.24
C SER A 208 -7.92 15.04 16.77
N CYS A 209 -7.54 13.92 17.40
CA CYS A 209 -6.19 13.66 17.91
C CYS A 209 -5.14 13.44 16.81
N MET A 210 -5.55 13.18 15.57
CA MET A 210 -4.68 13.00 14.40
C MET A 210 -4.98 13.99 13.26
N ARG A 211 -5.52 15.16 13.63
CA ARG A 211 -5.97 16.17 12.66
C ARG A 211 -4.83 16.67 11.77
N ASN A 212 -3.61 16.81 12.29
CA ASN A 212 -2.51 17.37 11.51
C ASN A 212 -2.06 16.40 10.39
N GLN A 213 -1.97 15.11 10.69
CA GLN A 213 -1.72 14.05 9.70
C GLN A 213 -2.79 14.06 8.60
N LEU A 214 -4.06 14.12 8.98
CA LEU A 214 -5.16 14.13 8.01
C LEU A 214 -5.20 15.41 7.16
N GLN A 215 -4.85 16.57 7.73
CA GLN A 215 -4.73 17.82 6.98
C GLN A 215 -3.61 17.73 5.94
N LYS A 216 -2.43 17.21 6.30
CA LYS A 216 -1.36 16.96 5.32
C LYS A 216 -1.79 15.97 4.25
N MET A 217 -2.53 14.93 4.63
CA MET A 217 -3.04 13.97 3.64
C MET A 217 -4.03 14.62 2.67
N ALA A 218 -4.92 15.49 3.14
CA ALA A 218 -5.84 16.23 2.28
C ALA A 218 -5.13 17.19 1.31
N GLU A 219 -3.94 17.68 1.65
CA GLU A 219 -3.11 18.48 0.73
C GLU A 219 -2.41 17.61 -0.32
N TYR A 220 -1.84 16.46 0.09
CA TYR A 220 -1.16 15.54 -0.82
C TYR A 220 -2.11 14.80 -1.75
N LEU A 221 -3.32 14.51 -1.27
CA LEU A 221 -4.33 13.74 -1.94
C LEU A 221 -5.71 14.40 -1.73
N PRO A 222 -6.01 15.49 -2.46
CA PRO A 222 -7.26 16.23 -2.28
C PRO A 222 -8.49 15.34 -2.45
N ALA A 223 -9.51 15.52 -1.61
CA ALA A 223 -10.74 14.73 -1.67
C ALA A 223 -11.43 14.78 -3.04
N SER A 224 -11.30 15.89 -3.77
CA SER A 224 -11.80 16.03 -5.14
C SER A 224 -11.13 15.08 -6.14
N SER A 225 -9.90 14.63 -5.88
CA SER A 225 -9.21 13.66 -6.74
C SER A 225 -9.65 12.21 -6.49
N LEU A 226 -10.24 11.93 -5.33
CA LEU A 226 -10.67 10.60 -4.90
C LEU A 226 -12.15 10.34 -5.15
N LYS A 227 -12.95 11.38 -5.38
CA LYS A 227 -14.35 11.24 -5.76
C LYS A 227 -14.41 10.75 -7.21
N PRO A 228 -15.22 9.73 -7.53
CA PRO A 228 -15.35 9.19 -8.87
C PRO A 228 -15.91 10.20 -9.87
#